data_AF-A0A432GSG5-F1
#
_entry.id   AF-A0A432GSG5-F1
#
_cell.length_a   1.000
_cell.length_b   1.000
_cell.length_c   1.000
_cell.angle_alpha   90.00
_cell.angle_beta   90.00
_cell.angle_gamma   90.00
#
_symmetry.space_group_name_H-M   'P 1'
#
loop_
_entity.id
_entity.type
_entity.pdbx_description
1 polymer ?
#
loop_
_entity_poly.entity_id
_entity_poly.type
_entity_poly.pdbx_seq_one_letter_code
_entity_poly.pdbx_strand_id
1 'polypeptide(L)'
;MDLVKTLRNAEIRVANYRLFLLQLFMRLCLFVILFTFLLAGVSRGFETVDSLDFSGSGPLFLSDKQIQEDLVQAERLLQDNYVRYPILEQKGVSWKSAFKNLEDHLLPDINPVLTHHFQEQLIKTLEFTEDSNIQADLFLKKRHYVQRIEPKVAFYTGIRMAQQRKRFSVLPSLKHPNKIVNHWFIDCKTTMEVFFPILPERQTEKLFMLGQQANHQLQPLDCAFENDSGEKQEIMLPLIFPAAELNRQEMPVFEFKGGRTPYIRWYRDGNPEEIAVKQFHKLARKLQNTPTLIIDVRGNANGSFAFIEKWLKEFTSNHWKNVIVRERQTIPILKGLLNRVQWNLHHSTARLLVGKDQLEQKLQQLKALIFHFREKEITEKWVETKFIFNGKKDAP
;
A
#
# COMPACT_ATOMS: atom_id res chain seq x y z
N MET A 1 -35.14 -24.65 -90.86
CA MET A 1 -35.27 -25.37 -89.57
C MET A 1 -33.94 -25.45 -88.79
N ASP A 2 -32.78 -25.29 -89.44
CA ASP A 2 -31.47 -25.37 -88.76
C ASP A 2 -31.05 -24.13 -87.96
N LEU A 3 -31.31 -22.90 -88.43
CA LEU A 3 -30.85 -21.66 -87.78
C LEU A 3 -31.36 -21.50 -86.33
N VAL A 4 -32.61 -21.91 -86.07
CA VAL A 4 -33.25 -21.86 -84.74
C VAL A 4 -32.61 -22.86 -83.77
N LYS A 5 -32.15 -24.01 -84.29
CA LYS A 5 -31.46 -25.05 -83.50
C LYS A 5 -30.05 -24.58 -83.11
N THR A 6 -29.34 -23.90 -84.01
CA THR A 6 -28.01 -23.35 -83.76
C THR A 6 -28.05 -22.19 -82.75
N LEU A 7 -29.02 -21.28 -82.86
CA LEU A 7 -29.24 -20.17 -81.92
C LEU A 7 -29.58 -20.69 -80.51
N ARG A 8 -30.48 -21.67 -80.40
CA ARG A 8 -30.84 -22.28 -79.11
C ARG A 8 -29.64 -22.99 -78.45
N ASN A 9 -28.80 -23.66 -79.24
CA ASN A 9 -27.57 -24.29 -78.74
C ASN A 9 -26.46 -23.27 -78.36
N ALA A 10 -26.47 -22.07 -78.96
CA ALA A 10 -25.58 -20.99 -78.58
C ALA A 10 -26.02 -20.34 -77.25
N GLU A 11 -27.33 -20.09 -77.08
CA GLU A 11 -27.90 -19.57 -75.82
C GLU A 11 -27.69 -20.54 -74.65
N ILE A 12 -27.89 -21.85 -74.87
CA ILE A 12 -27.61 -22.88 -73.85
C ILE A 12 -26.13 -22.90 -73.47
N ARG A 13 -25.22 -22.71 -74.43
CA ARG A 13 -23.77 -22.62 -74.15
C ARG A 13 -23.41 -21.39 -73.33
N VAL A 14 -24.00 -20.23 -73.64
CA VAL A 14 -23.79 -18.99 -72.88
C VAL A 14 -24.36 -19.11 -71.46
N ALA A 15 -25.54 -19.71 -71.31
CA ALA A 15 -26.14 -19.97 -70.01
C ALA A 15 -25.28 -20.91 -69.17
N ASN A 16 -24.78 -22.01 -69.76
CA ASN A 16 -23.90 -22.95 -69.07
C ASN A 16 -22.54 -22.32 -68.70
N TYR A 17 -21.99 -21.44 -69.55
CA TYR A 17 -20.76 -20.71 -69.23
C TYR A 17 -20.96 -19.71 -68.09
N ARG A 18 -22.10 -19.00 -68.07
CA ARG A 18 -22.46 -18.11 -66.94
C ARG A 18 -22.68 -18.88 -65.64
N LEU A 19 -23.31 -20.05 -65.71
CA LEU A 19 -23.49 -20.93 -64.56
C LEU A 19 -22.15 -21.47 -64.04
N PHE A 20 -21.23 -21.83 -64.94
CA PHE A 20 -19.88 -22.25 -64.60
C PHE A 20 -19.08 -21.13 -63.91
N LEU A 21 -19.14 -19.90 -64.46
CA LEU A 21 -18.51 -18.73 -63.84
C LEU A 21 -19.10 -18.40 -62.46
N LEU A 22 -20.43 -18.52 -62.32
CA LEU A 22 -21.10 -18.34 -61.02
C LEU A 22 -20.66 -19.40 -60.01
N GLN A 23 -20.57 -20.67 -60.42
CA GLN A 23 -20.06 -21.74 -59.56
C GLN A 23 -18.60 -21.54 -59.16
N LEU A 24 -17.75 -21.07 -60.09
CA LEU A 24 -16.35 -20.76 -59.81
C LEU A 24 -16.23 -19.59 -58.82
N PHE A 25 -17.01 -18.53 -59.02
CA PHE A 25 -17.07 -17.38 -58.13
C PHE A 25 -17.55 -17.78 -56.73
N MET A 26 -18.62 -18.57 -56.64
CA MET A 26 -19.14 -19.07 -55.36
C MET A 26 -18.12 -19.96 -54.63
N ARG A 27 -17.38 -20.82 -55.34
CA ARG A 27 -16.30 -21.63 -54.75
C ARG A 27 -15.14 -20.76 -54.27
N LEU A 28 -14.78 -19.71 -55.01
CA LEU A 28 -13.72 -18.79 -54.63
C LEU A 28 -14.12 -17.95 -53.40
N CYS A 29 -15.37 -17.48 -53.34
CA CYS A 29 -15.93 -16.83 -52.15
C CYS A 29 -15.95 -17.78 -50.95
N LEU A 30 -16.37 -19.04 -51.14
CA LEU A 30 -16.38 -20.03 -50.05
C LEU A 30 -14.97 -20.31 -49.55
N PHE A 31 -13.99 -20.41 -50.44
CA PHE A 31 -12.58 -20.58 -50.10
C PHE A 31 -12.03 -19.37 -49.34
N VAL A 32 -12.32 -18.15 -49.79
CA VAL A 32 -11.92 -16.91 -49.09
C VAL A 32 -12.56 -16.84 -47.70
N ILE A 33 -13.84 -17.22 -47.54
CA ILE A 33 -14.52 -17.26 -46.24
C ILE A 33 -13.90 -18.32 -45.33
N LEU A 34 -13.65 -19.53 -45.82
CA LEU A 34 -12.99 -20.57 -45.03
C LEU A 34 -11.55 -20.18 -44.64
N PHE A 35 -10.83 -19.53 -45.54
CA PHE A 35 -9.46 -19.10 -45.29
C PHE A 35 -9.39 -17.90 -44.32
N THR A 36 -10.35 -16.96 -44.36
CA THR A 36 -10.46 -15.91 -43.34
C THR A 36 -10.89 -16.46 -41.98
N PHE A 37 -11.76 -17.47 -41.92
CA PHE A 37 -12.09 -18.16 -40.68
C PHE A 37 -10.90 -18.95 -40.10
N LEU A 38 -10.10 -19.61 -40.93
CA LEU A 38 -8.86 -20.28 -40.52
C LEU A 38 -7.79 -19.29 -40.05
N LEU A 39 -7.62 -18.14 -40.73
CA LEU A 39 -6.72 -17.07 -40.30
C LEU A 39 -7.21 -16.36 -39.02
N ALA A 40 -8.53 -16.22 -38.82
CA ALA A 40 -9.10 -15.72 -37.56
C ALA A 40 -8.93 -16.73 -36.40
N GLY A 41 -8.84 -18.04 -36.70
CA GLY A 41 -8.47 -19.06 -35.71
C GLY A 41 -6.96 -19.08 -35.37
N VAL A 42 -6.11 -18.55 -36.24
CA VAL A 42 -4.63 -18.52 -36.09
C VAL A 42 -4.11 -17.13 -35.73
N SER A 43 -4.95 -16.09 -35.71
CA SER A 43 -4.66 -14.89 -34.93
C SER A 43 -4.62 -15.30 -33.46
N ARG A 44 -3.39 -15.58 -32.99
CA ARG A 44 -3.01 -15.77 -31.59
C ARG A 44 -4.02 -15.07 -30.70
N GLY A 45 -4.75 -15.86 -29.91
CA GLY A 45 -5.80 -15.37 -29.04
C GLY A 45 -5.34 -14.09 -28.37
N PHE A 46 -5.98 -12.98 -28.71
CA PHE A 46 -6.01 -11.82 -27.84
C PHE A 46 -6.80 -12.28 -26.62
N GLU A 47 -6.14 -13.00 -25.71
CA GLU A 47 -6.58 -13.08 -24.33
C GLU A 47 -6.59 -11.64 -23.84
N THR A 48 -7.80 -11.06 -23.83
CA THR A 48 -8.04 -9.75 -23.25
C THR A 48 -7.49 -9.77 -21.83
N VAL A 49 -6.86 -8.67 -21.41
CA VAL A 49 -6.54 -8.51 -20.00
C VAL A 49 -7.87 -8.42 -19.27
N ASP A 50 -8.25 -9.50 -18.59
CA ASP A 50 -9.56 -9.64 -17.97
C ASP A 50 -9.85 -8.45 -17.05
N SER A 51 -11.04 -7.86 -17.20
CA SER A 51 -11.54 -6.92 -16.22
C SER A 51 -11.78 -7.65 -14.91
N LEU A 52 -11.42 -7.03 -13.78
CA LEU A 52 -11.78 -7.55 -12.47
C LEU A 52 -13.28 -7.89 -12.45
N ASP A 53 -13.61 -9.10 -12.02
CA ASP A 53 -14.99 -9.54 -11.98
C ASP A 53 -15.71 -8.90 -10.78
N PHE A 54 -16.41 -7.79 -11.04
CA PHE A 54 -17.29 -7.14 -10.07
C PHE A 54 -18.68 -7.78 -10.00
N SER A 55 -18.94 -8.91 -10.67
CA SER A 55 -20.25 -9.57 -10.64
C SER A 55 -20.60 -10.15 -9.28
N GLY A 56 -19.58 -10.38 -8.43
CA GLY A 56 -19.70 -10.99 -7.09
C GLY A 56 -19.59 -12.51 -7.08
N SER A 57 -19.14 -13.10 -8.19
CA SER A 57 -18.92 -14.53 -8.43
C SER A 57 -17.60 -15.08 -7.87
N GLY A 58 -16.75 -14.23 -7.30
CA GLY A 58 -15.47 -14.65 -6.73
C GLY A 58 -15.65 -15.78 -5.72
N PRO A 59 -14.71 -16.74 -5.63
CA PRO A 59 -14.87 -17.90 -4.79
C PRO A 59 -15.04 -17.47 -3.33
N LEU A 60 -16.15 -17.86 -2.72
CA LEU A 60 -16.38 -17.66 -1.28
C LEU A 60 -15.41 -18.50 -0.44
N PHE A 61 -15.04 -19.67 -0.98
CA PHE A 61 -14.10 -20.60 -0.40
C PHE A 61 -12.99 -20.92 -1.39
N LEU A 62 -11.77 -21.05 -0.88
CA LEU A 62 -10.61 -21.48 -1.64
C LEU A 62 -10.49 -22.99 -1.59
N SER A 63 -10.13 -23.59 -2.73
CA SER A 63 -9.64 -24.97 -2.78
C SER A 63 -8.19 -25.04 -2.31
N ASP A 64 -7.74 -26.22 -1.87
CA ASP A 64 -6.36 -26.48 -1.46
C ASP A 64 -5.35 -26.01 -2.52
N LYS A 65 -5.63 -26.30 -3.79
CA LYS A 65 -4.80 -25.87 -4.92
C LYS A 65 -4.69 -24.34 -4.99
N GLN A 66 -5.79 -23.62 -4.81
CA GLN A 66 -5.78 -22.15 -4.81
C GLN A 66 -5.00 -21.59 -3.63
N ILE A 67 -5.16 -22.17 -2.43
CA ILE A 67 -4.39 -21.78 -1.24
C ILE A 67 -2.90 -21.92 -1.52
N GLN A 68 -2.47 -23.07 -2.05
CA GLN A 68 -1.06 -23.32 -2.38
C GLN A 68 -0.51 -22.35 -3.42
N GLU A 69 -1.26 -22.14 -4.51
CA GLU A 69 -0.86 -21.22 -5.59
C GLU A 69 -0.75 -19.77 -5.09
N ASP A 70 -1.69 -19.32 -4.25
CA ASP A 70 -1.70 -17.97 -3.69
C ASP A 70 -0.58 -17.77 -2.67
N LEU A 71 -0.28 -18.75 -1.81
CA LEU A 71 0.84 -18.69 -0.86
C LEU A 71 2.18 -18.61 -1.58
N VAL A 72 2.39 -19.45 -2.61
CA VAL A 72 3.62 -19.42 -3.43
C VAL A 72 3.76 -18.08 -4.15
N GLN A 73 2.67 -17.51 -4.67
CA GLN A 73 2.71 -16.20 -5.30
C GLN A 73 3.01 -15.09 -4.29
N ALA A 74 2.38 -15.10 -3.11
CA ALA A 74 2.61 -14.11 -2.06
C ALA A 74 4.06 -14.13 -1.56
N GLU A 75 4.64 -15.31 -1.33
CA GLU A 75 6.04 -15.45 -0.94
C GLU A 75 6.98 -14.85 -2.00
N ARG A 76 6.78 -15.21 -3.27
CA ARG A 76 7.58 -14.67 -4.39
C ARG A 76 7.46 -13.16 -4.52
N LEU A 77 6.25 -12.61 -4.39
CA LEU A 77 6.03 -11.16 -4.45
C LEU A 77 6.83 -10.42 -3.37
N LEU A 78 6.84 -10.96 -2.15
CA LEU A 78 7.62 -10.39 -1.04
C LEU A 78 9.12 -10.57 -1.27
N GLN A 79 9.59 -11.76 -1.63
CA GLN A 79 10.99 -12.02 -1.92
C GLN A 79 11.57 -11.03 -2.95
N ASP A 80 10.77 -10.72 -3.97
CA ASP A 80 11.23 -9.96 -5.12
C ASP A 80 11.13 -8.44 -4.95
N ASN A 81 10.16 -7.95 -4.17
CA ASN A 81 9.82 -6.52 -4.12
C ASN A 81 9.80 -5.94 -2.71
N TYR A 82 9.83 -6.77 -1.66
CA TYR A 82 9.83 -6.27 -0.31
C TYR A 82 11.26 -5.90 0.12
N VAL A 83 11.54 -4.61 0.22
CA VAL A 83 12.88 -4.05 0.51
C VAL A 83 13.50 -4.65 1.78
N ARG A 84 12.69 -4.97 2.79
CA ARG A 84 13.17 -5.54 4.05
C ARG A 84 13.29 -7.05 4.06
N TYR A 85 12.89 -7.75 2.99
CA TYR A 85 13.00 -9.21 2.89
C TYR A 85 14.41 -9.72 3.19
N PRO A 86 15.48 -9.30 2.47
CA PRO A 86 16.84 -9.78 2.73
C PRO A 86 17.36 -9.31 4.10
N ILE A 87 16.91 -8.16 4.60
CA ILE A 87 17.31 -7.64 5.91
C ILE A 87 16.76 -8.54 7.03
N LEU A 88 15.52 -8.98 6.90
CA LEU A 88 14.88 -9.87 7.88
C LEU A 88 15.45 -11.28 7.81
N GLU A 89 15.74 -11.79 6.60
CA GLU A 89 16.40 -13.08 6.41
C GLU A 89 17.79 -13.09 7.08
N GLN A 90 18.59 -12.04 6.89
CA GLN A 90 19.89 -11.88 7.57
C GLN A 90 19.77 -11.81 9.10
N LYS A 91 18.62 -11.37 9.63
CA LYS A 91 18.32 -11.36 11.07
C LYS A 91 17.79 -12.71 11.59
N GLY A 92 17.77 -13.74 10.76
CA GLY A 92 17.37 -15.10 11.13
C GLY A 92 15.90 -15.42 10.89
N VAL A 93 15.14 -14.55 10.22
CA VAL A 93 13.74 -14.86 9.84
C VAL A 93 13.73 -15.89 8.72
N SER A 94 13.00 -17.00 8.94
CA SER A 94 12.75 -18.00 7.91
C SER A 94 11.40 -17.75 7.22
N TRP A 95 11.43 -17.01 6.11
CA TRP A 95 10.24 -16.71 5.29
C TRP A 95 9.53 -17.98 4.81
N LYS A 96 10.29 -18.92 4.25
CA LYS A 96 9.77 -20.20 3.78
C LYS A 96 9.06 -20.98 4.89
N SER A 97 9.60 -20.96 6.11
CA SER A 97 8.97 -21.59 7.28
C SER A 97 7.65 -20.88 7.64
N ALA A 98 7.62 -19.55 7.62
CA ALA A 98 6.39 -18.78 7.88
C ALA A 98 5.26 -19.16 6.92
N PHE A 99 5.54 -19.19 5.61
CA PHE A 99 4.56 -19.60 4.60
C PHE A 99 4.18 -21.08 4.69
N LYS A 100 5.15 -21.96 4.97
CA LYS A 100 4.88 -23.40 5.14
C LYS A 100 4.01 -23.70 6.36
N ASN A 101 4.26 -23.04 7.49
CA ASN A 101 3.43 -23.18 8.68
C ASN A 101 2.00 -22.70 8.44
N LEU A 102 1.80 -21.64 7.64
CA LEU A 102 0.48 -21.18 7.25
C LEU A 102 -0.23 -22.20 6.34
N GLU A 103 0.47 -22.75 5.35
CA GLU A 103 -0.05 -23.82 4.50
C GLU A 103 -0.48 -25.03 5.34
N ASP A 104 0.40 -25.50 6.23
CA ASP A 104 0.16 -26.64 7.10
C ASP A 104 -0.96 -26.38 8.14
N HIS A 105 -1.28 -25.11 8.42
CA HIS A 105 -2.42 -24.75 9.25
C HIS A 105 -3.75 -24.75 8.48
N LEU A 106 -3.74 -24.36 7.21
CA LEU A 106 -4.94 -24.17 6.39
C LEU A 106 -5.42 -25.44 5.69
N LEU A 107 -4.51 -26.32 5.25
CA LEU A 107 -4.85 -27.50 4.45
C LEU A 107 -5.41 -28.71 5.22
N PRO A 108 -5.08 -28.95 6.51
CA PRO A 108 -5.65 -30.08 7.24
C PRO A 108 -7.11 -29.93 7.64
N ASP A 109 -7.72 -28.74 7.46
CA ASP A 109 -9.12 -28.53 7.80
C ASP A 109 -10.03 -29.26 6.80
N ILE A 110 -11.00 -30.02 7.33
CA ILE A 110 -11.99 -30.75 6.53
C ILE A 110 -12.94 -29.75 5.84
N ASN A 111 -13.06 -28.54 6.38
CA ASN A 111 -13.90 -27.49 5.84
C ASN A 111 -13.10 -26.61 4.85
N PRO A 112 -13.71 -26.24 3.71
CA PRO A 112 -13.04 -25.38 2.76
C PRO A 112 -12.81 -23.99 3.38
N VAL A 113 -11.63 -23.42 3.15
CA VAL A 113 -11.21 -22.16 3.79
C VAL A 113 -11.94 -20.98 3.16
N LEU A 114 -12.59 -20.15 3.97
CA LEU A 114 -13.17 -18.89 3.52
C LEU A 114 -12.09 -17.93 3.00
N THR A 115 -12.30 -17.32 1.84
CA THR A 115 -11.33 -16.40 1.21
C THR A 115 -10.93 -15.24 2.13
N HIS A 116 -11.86 -14.70 2.92
CA HIS A 116 -11.56 -13.68 3.93
C HIS A 116 -10.67 -14.22 5.07
N HIS A 117 -10.91 -15.46 5.51
CA HIS A 117 -10.10 -16.07 6.57
C HIS A 117 -8.67 -16.33 6.10
N PHE A 118 -8.49 -16.80 4.85
CA PHE A 118 -7.18 -16.90 4.23
C PHE A 118 -6.42 -15.56 4.24
N GLN A 119 -7.09 -14.47 3.82
CA GLN A 119 -6.52 -13.12 3.81
C GLN A 119 -6.07 -12.68 5.22
N GLU A 120 -6.90 -12.91 6.23
CA GLU A 120 -6.60 -12.57 7.62
C GLU A 120 -5.39 -13.37 8.15
N GLN A 121 -5.35 -14.69 7.94
CA GLN A 121 -4.23 -15.53 8.38
C GLN A 121 -2.93 -15.20 7.64
N LEU A 122 -3.00 -14.83 6.36
CA LEU A 122 -1.84 -14.37 5.60
C LEU A 122 -1.22 -13.11 6.22
N ILE A 123 -2.03 -12.09 6.52
CA ILE A 123 -1.53 -10.85 7.13
C ILE A 123 -1.01 -11.10 8.55
N LYS A 124 -1.71 -11.91 9.33
CA LYS A 124 -1.26 -12.33 10.67
C LYS A 124 0.09 -13.02 10.64
N THR A 125 0.29 -13.92 9.67
CA THR A 125 1.58 -14.61 9.46
C THR A 125 2.71 -13.64 9.17
N LEU A 126 2.42 -12.49 8.56
CA LEU A 126 3.41 -11.48 8.19
C LEU A 126 3.67 -10.42 9.27
N GLU A 127 2.99 -10.47 10.42
CA GLU A 127 3.14 -9.47 11.50
C GLU A 127 4.57 -9.30 12.00
N PHE A 128 5.42 -10.34 11.92
CA PHE A 128 6.84 -10.26 12.29
C PHE A 128 7.63 -9.23 11.47
N THR A 129 7.12 -8.83 10.31
CA THR A 129 7.74 -7.78 9.49
C THR A 129 7.62 -6.40 10.15
N GLU A 130 6.61 -6.21 11.00
CA GLU A 130 6.30 -4.95 11.67
C GLU A 130 6.10 -3.79 10.67
N ASP A 131 5.60 -4.09 9.47
CA ASP A 131 5.46 -3.12 8.39
C ASP A 131 4.00 -2.90 8.02
N SER A 132 3.45 -1.78 8.50
CA SER A 132 2.06 -1.41 8.27
C SER A 132 1.72 -1.06 6.82
N ASN A 133 2.70 -1.05 5.92
CA ASN A 133 2.45 -0.91 4.48
C ASN A 133 2.10 -2.23 3.81
N ILE A 134 2.36 -3.37 4.46
CA ILE A 134 1.91 -4.67 3.99
C ILE A 134 0.42 -4.79 4.27
N GLN A 135 -0.34 -4.95 3.20
CA GLN A 135 -1.78 -5.16 3.24
C GLN A 135 -2.20 -6.13 2.15
N ALA A 136 -3.32 -6.80 2.40
CA ALA A 136 -4.03 -7.59 1.42
C ALA A 136 -5.38 -6.93 1.16
N ASP A 137 -5.75 -6.82 -0.11
CA ASP A 137 -7.02 -6.25 -0.56
C ASP A 137 -7.88 -7.35 -1.17
N LEU A 138 -9.06 -7.60 -0.59
CA LEU A 138 -10.06 -8.51 -1.13
C LEU A 138 -11.21 -7.69 -1.71
N PHE A 139 -11.28 -7.69 -3.04
CA PHE A 139 -12.27 -6.96 -3.81
C PHE A 139 -13.49 -7.84 -4.10
N LEU A 140 -14.64 -7.49 -3.53
CA LEU A 140 -15.94 -8.10 -3.82
C LEU A 140 -16.88 -7.06 -4.42
N LYS A 141 -17.91 -7.48 -5.16
CA LYS A 141 -18.88 -6.60 -5.87
C LYS A 141 -19.29 -5.32 -5.13
N LYS A 142 -19.62 -5.41 -3.84
CA LYS A 142 -20.08 -4.28 -3.02
C LYS A 142 -19.20 -4.01 -1.80
N ARG A 143 -18.15 -4.80 -1.60
CA ARG A 143 -17.37 -4.80 -0.35
C ARG A 143 -15.88 -4.89 -0.67
N HIS A 144 -15.09 -4.16 0.08
CA HIS A 144 -13.65 -4.22 0.03
C HIS A 144 -13.17 -4.52 1.44
N TYR A 145 -12.59 -5.71 1.61
CA TYR A 145 -11.98 -6.09 2.86
C TYR A 145 -10.49 -5.78 2.75
N VAL A 146 -10.01 -4.90 3.61
CA VAL A 146 -8.60 -4.56 3.74
C VAL A 146 -8.12 -5.20 5.03
N GLN A 147 -7.13 -6.07 4.92
CA GLN A 147 -6.37 -6.56 6.06
C GLN A 147 -4.97 -6.00 5.96
N ARG A 148 -4.46 -5.46 7.06
CA ARG A 148 -3.13 -4.86 7.13
C ARG A 148 -2.45 -5.23 8.42
N ILE A 149 -1.12 -5.21 8.39
CA ILE A 149 -0.34 -5.31 9.61
C ILE A 149 -0.61 -4.05 10.42
N GLU A 150 -1.16 -4.22 11.62
CA GLU A 150 -1.38 -3.10 12.53
C GLU A 150 -0.02 -2.50 12.93
N PRO A 151 0.16 -1.16 12.85
CA PRO A 151 1.43 -0.54 13.22
C PRO A 151 1.69 -0.75 14.71
N LYS A 152 2.94 -0.99 15.07
CA LYS A 152 3.34 -0.87 16.48
C LYS A 152 3.15 0.56 16.94
N VAL A 153 2.38 0.71 18.00
CA VAL A 153 2.12 1.98 18.65
C VAL A 153 2.56 1.91 20.09
N ALA A 154 3.05 3.04 20.61
CA ALA A 154 3.44 3.12 22.00
C ALA A 154 2.20 3.30 22.88
N PHE A 155 1.98 2.37 23.80
CA PHE A 155 1.04 2.49 24.90
C PHE A 155 1.78 3.03 26.11
N TYR A 156 1.21 3.99 26.83
CA TYR A 156 1.86 4.60 27.99
C TYR A 156 1.01 4.46 29.23
N THR A 157 1.69 4.28 30.36
CA THR A 157 1.05 4.30 31.69
C THR A 157 0.72 5.72 32.15
N GLY A 158 1.41 6.72 31.62
CA GLY A 158 1.38 8.10 32.12
C GLY A 158 2.28 8.36 33.33
N ILE A 159 3.05 7.37 33.78
CA ILE A 159 4.13 7.56 34.77
C ILE A 159 5.35 8.15 34.08
N ARG A 160 5.82 9.28 34.61
CA ARG A 160 7.07 9.93 34.19
C ARG A 160 8.15 9.64 35.20
N MET A 161 9.38 9.50 34.73
CA MET A 161 10.54 9.25 35.57
C MET A 161 11.72 10.10 35.14
N ALA A 162 12.54 10.50 36.10
CA ALA A 162 13.83 11.12 35.87
C ALA A 162 14.94 10.11 36.13
N GLN A 163 15.88 10.00 35.20
CA GLN A 163 17.10 9.23 35.45
C GLN A 163 18.03 10.02 36.35
N GLN A 164 18.33 9.45 37.52
CA GLN A 164 19.30 9.99 38.46
C GLN A 164 20.38 8.92 38.68
N ARG A 165 21.59 9.20 38.19
CA ARG A 165 22.70 8.22 38.14
C ARG A 165 22.28 6.95 37.38
N LYS A 166 22.13 5.81 38.07
CA LYS A 166 21.72 4.50 37.51
C LYS A 166 20.31 4.08 37.92
N ARG A 167 19.54 4.95 38.58
CA ARG A 167 18.16 4.67 39.01
C ARG A 167 17.19 5.64 38.35
N PHE A 168 15.91 5.28 38.37
CA PHE A 168 14.83 6.11 37.84
C PHE A 168 13.90 6.48 38.98
N SER A 169 13.74 7.78 39.24
CA SER A 169 12.80 8.29 40.26
C SER A 169 11.50 8.71 39.60
N VAL A 170 10.37 8.32 40.18
CA VAL A 170 9.03 8.64 39.71
C VAL A 170 8.71 10.10 39.96
N LEU A 171 8.38 10.82 38.89
CA LEU A 171 7.97 12.22 38.95
C LEU A 171 6.48 12.36 39.28
N PRO A 172 6.08 13.47 39.91
CA PRO A 172 4.67 13.80 40.10
C PRO A 172 3.90 13.79 38.76
N SER A 173 2.76 13.11 38.72
CA SER A 173 1.92 12.96 37.52
C SER A 173 0.46 13.33 37.84
N LEU A 174 -0.19 14.06 36.94
CA LEU A 174 -1.62 14.42 37.06
C LEU A 174 -2.55 13.20 37.03
N LYS A 175 -2.10 12.08 36.44
CA LYS A 175 -2.94 10.88 36.23
C LYS A 175 -2.81 9.83 37.33
N HIS A 176 -1.73 9.84 38.12
CA HIS A 176 -1.48 8.86 39.17
C HIS A 176 -1.23 9.57 40.51
N PRO A 177 -2.23 9.62 41.41
CA PRO A 177 -2.10 10.34 42.66
C PRO A 177 -1.20 9.60 43.67
N ASN A 178 -0.28 10.37 44.27
CA ASN A 178 0.38 10.28 45.58
C ASN A 178 1.02 8.97 46.09
N LYS A 179 0.75 7.78 45.55
CA LYS A 179 1.23 6.52 46.15
C LYS A 179 2.69 6.20 45.85
N ILE A 180 3.17 6.52 44.65
CA ILE A 180 4.52 6.18 44.19
C ILE A 180 5.35 7.39 43.77
N VAL A 181 4.86 8.59 44.07
CA VAL A 181 5.61 9.82 43.79
C VAL A 181 6.93 9.76 44.58
N ASN A 182 8.03 10.16 43.95
CA ASN A 182 9.40 10.08 44.48
C ASN A 182 9.91 8.66 44.78
N HIS A 183 9.16 7.60 44.45
CA HIS A 183 9.68 6.24 44.57
C HIS A 183 10.69 5.95 43.46
N TRP A 184 11.56 4.99 43.72
CA TRP A 184 12.51 4.45 42.75
C TRP A 184 11.88 3.28 42.00
N PHE A 185 11.94 3.33 40.68
CA PHE A 185 11.58 2.19 39.84
C PHE A 185 12.56 1.03 40.06
N ILE A 186 12.03 -0.19 40.21
CA ILE A 186 12.81 -1.42 40.28
C ILE A 186 12.78 -2.12 38.93
N ASP A 187 11.63 -2.68 38.55
CA ASP A 187 11.42 -3.41 37.30
C ASP A 187 9.92 -3.60 36.99
N CYS A 188 9.59 -4.07 35.79
CA CYS A 188 8.27 -4.59 35.44
C CYS A 188 8.37 -6.06 35.01
N LYS A 189 7.35 -6.88 35.30
CA LYS A 189 7.31 -8.28 34.89
C LYS A 189 7.01 -8.42 33.39
N THR A 190 7.98 -8.11 32.54
CA THR A 190 7.86 -8.16 31.08
C THR A 190 9.22 -8.36 30.40
N THR A 191 9.20 -8.93 29.19
CA THR A 191 10.39 -9.13 28.35
C THR A 191 10.64 -7.97 27.37
N MET A 192 9.74 -6.99 27.32
CA MET A 192 9.79 -5.87 26.38
C MET A 192 10.39 -4.62 27.01
N GLU A 193 10.99 -3.74 26.20
CA GLU A 193 11.49 -2.45 26.66
C GLU A 193 10.34 -1.58 27.19
N VAL A 194 10.50 -1.05 28.40
CA VAL A 194 9.45 -0.28 29.09
C VAL A 194 9.73 1.23 29.20
N PHE A 195 10.90 1.68 28.75
CA PHE A 195 11.34 3.07 28.92
C PHE A 195 11.27 3.83 27.60
N PHE A 196 10.41 4.84 27.55
CA PHE A 196 10.29 5.72 26.39
C PHE A 196 10.86 7.10 26.73
N PRO A 197 11.91 7.58 26.04
CA PRO A 197 12.45 8.90 26.31
C PRO A 197 11.41 9.98 26.01
N ILE A 198 11.29 10.97 26.89
CA ILE A 198 10.42 12.14 26.69
C ILE A 198 11.25 13.42 26.67
N LEU A 199 10.81 14.40 25.89
CA LEU A 199 11.47 15.70 25.81
C LEU A 199 11.46 16.34 27.20
N PRO A 200 12.63 16.73 27.74
CA PRO A 200 12.68 17.28 29.07
C PRO A 200 12.23 18.74 29.07
N GLU A 201 11.53 19.14 30.14
CA GLU A 201 11.13 20.54 30.34
C GLU A 201 12.34 21.45 30.64
N ARG A 202 13.48 20.85 31.02
CA ARG A 202 14.78 21.50 31.29
C ARG A 202 15.92 20.69 30.67
N GLN A 203 16.94 21.33 30.12
CA GLN A 203 18.00 20.66 29.34
C GLN A 203 18.84 19.62 30.11
N THR A 204 18.80 19.62 31.45
CA THR A 204 19.72 18.84 32.30
C THR A 204 19.19 17.48 32.73
N GLU A 205 17.92 17.14 32.49
CA GLU A 205 17.30 15.92 32.99
C GLU A 205 16.97 14.95 31.85
N LYS A 206 17.36 13.69 32.00
CA LYS A 206 16.90 12.62 31.10
C LYS A 206 15.59 12.06 31.64
N LEU A 207 14.51 12.34 30.93
CA LEU A 207 13.17 11.94 31.31
C LEU A 207 12.68 10.76 30.48
N PHE A 208 11.91 9.90 31.14
CA PHE A 208 11.32 8.71 30.54
C PHE A 208 9.85 8.59 30.93
N MET A 209 9.07 7.92 30.10
CA MET A 209 7.72 7.48 30.39
C MET A 209 7.68 5.96 30.35
N LEU A 210 6.99 5.34 31.31
CA LEU A 210 6.73 3.90 31.29
C LEU A 210 5.68 3.58 30.24
N GLY A 211 5.97 2.62 29.37
CA GLY A 211 5.08 2.19 28.31
C GLY A 211 5.53 0.90 27.66
N GLN A 212 4.87 0.48 26.57
CA GLN A 212 5.29 -0.61 25.70
C GLN A 212 4.84 -0.34 24.27
N GLN A 213 5.52 -0.93 23.28
CA GLN A 213 5.08 -0.88 21.89
C GLN A 213 4.40 -2.18 21.49
N ALA A 214 3.17 -2.10 20.98
CA ALA A 214 2.47 -3.25 20.42
C ALA A 214 1.57 -2.83 19.27
N ASN A 215 1.17 -3.81 18.47
CA ASN A 215 0.19 -3.66 17.39
C ASN A 215 -1.25 -3.98 17.85
N HIS A 216 -1.45 -4.27 19.15
CA HIS A 216 -2.73 -4.55 19.77
C HIS A 216 -2.77 -4.02 21.21
N GLN A 217 -3.96 -3.93 21.80
CA GLN A 217 -4.12 -3.48 23.19
C GLN A 217 -3.45 -4.46 24.15
N LEU A 218 -2.52 -3.94 24.96
CA LEU A 218 -1.78 -4.72 25.95
C LEU A 218 -2.51 -4.79 27.29
N GLN A 219 -2.20 -5.84 28.05
CA GLN A 219 -2.56 -5.96 29.46
C GLN A 219 -1.82 -4.89 30.30
N PRO A 220 -2.34 -4.52 31.47
CA PRO A 220 -1.64 -3.61 32.39
C PRO A 220 -0.24 -4.13 32.76
N LEU A 221 0.72 -3.21 32.87
CA LEU A 221 2.09 -3.49 33.29
C LEU A 221 2.14 -3.74 34.81
N ASP A 222 2.62 -4.92 35.22
CA ASP A 222 2.94 -5.20 36.62
C ASP A 222 4.35 -4.68 36.94
N CYS A 223 4.46 -3.59 37.71
CA CYS A 223 5.74 -2.95 38.03
C CYS A 223 5.95 -2.79 39.54
N ALA A 224 7.21 -2.91 39.96
CA ALA A 224 7.64 -2.75 41.33
C ALA A 224 8.39 -1.41 41.54
N PHE A 225 8.05 -0.75 42.65
CA PHE A 225 8.64 0.52 43.08
C PHE A 225 9.15 0.40 44.52
N GLU A 226 10.13 1.22 44.89
CA GLU A 226 10.74 1.25 46.22
C GLU A 226 10.77 2.69 46.75
N ASN A 227 10.32 2.91 47.99
CA ASN A 227 10.48 4.23 48.63
C ASN A 227 11.88 4.42 49.23
N ASP A 228 12.18 5.62 49.73
CA ASP A 228 13.49 5.90 50.36
C ASP A 228 13.75 5.11 51.65
N SER A 229 12.72 4.47 52.23
CA SER A 229 12.82 3.57 53.39
C SER A 229 13.05 2.10 53.00
N GLY A 230 13.10 1.78 51.69
CA GLY A 230 13.29 0.42 51.18
C GLY A 230 12.01 -0.43 51.13
N GLU A 231 10.85 0.14 51.40
CA GLU A 231 9.57 -0.55 51.28
C GLU A 231 9.19 -0.70 49.80
N LYS A 232 8.82 -1.91 49.40
CA LYS A 232 8.49 -2.24 48.02
C LYS A 232 6.98 -2.27 47.81
N GLN A 233 6.55 -1.76 46.67
CA GLN A 233 5.16 -1.76 46.26
C GLN A 233 5.03 -2.25 44.81
N GLU A 234 4.18 -3.25 44.60
CA GLU A 234 3.78 -3.71 43.26
C GLU A 234 2.50 -2.98 42.82
N ILE A 235 2.47 -2.51 41.58
CA ILE A 235 1.34 -1.78 41.00
C ILE A 235 1.07 -2.26 39.58
N MET A 236 -0.21 -2.57 39.32
CA MET A 236 -0.73 -2.79 37.97
C MET A 236 -1.02 -1.44 37.30
N LEU A 237 -0.23 -1.11 36.28
CA LEU A 237 -0.31 0.14 35.56
C LEU A 237 -1.04 -0.04 34.23
N PRO A 238 -2.22 0.57 34.03
CA PRO A 238 -2.93 0.44 32.78
C PRO A 238 -2.10 1.05 31.64
N LEU A 239 -1.94 0.29 30.56
CA LEU A 239 -1.31 0.75 29.33
C LEU A 239 -2.37 1.41 28.44
N ILE A 240 -2.34 2.73 28.40
CA ILE A 240 -3.32 3.53 27.67
C ILE A 240 -2.72 3.87 26.32
N PHE A 241 -3.46 3.60 25.26
CA PHE A 241 -3.13 4.11 23.94
C PHE A 241 -3.21 5.65 23.99
N PRO A 242 -2.10 6.39 23.82
CA PRO A 242 -2.17 7.80 23.55
C PRO A 242 -2.80 7.92 22.17
N ALA A 243 -4.12 8.07 22.12
CA ALA A 243 -4.74 8.61 20.93
C ALA A 243 -4.24 10.05 20.79
N ALA A 244 -3.02 10.24 20.28
CA ALA A 244 -2.76 11.40 19.47
C ALA A 244 -3.82 11.28 18.38
N GLU A 245 -4.86 12.11 18.45
CA GLU A 245 -5.93 12.07 17.46
C GLU A 245 -5.26 12.14 16.09
N LEU A 246 -5.37 11.06 15.33
CA LEU A 246 -4.95 11.07 13.94
C LEU A 246 -5.67 12.23 13.28
N ASN A 247 -4.94 13.00 12.48
CA ASN A 247 -5.52 14.17 11.85
C ASN A 247 -6.68 13.69 10.95
N ARG A 248 -7.87 14.25 11.16
CA ARG A 248 -9.08 13.84 10.45
C ARG A 248 -9.20 14.60 9.13
N GLN A 249 -9.98 14.09 8.18
CA GLN A 249 -10.15 14.75 6.87
C GLN A 249 -10.80 16.14 6.99
N GLU A 250 -11.59 16.36 8.03
CA GLU A 250 -12.27 17.64 8.30
C GLU A 250 -11.31 18.70 8.86
N MET A 251 -10.12 18.31 9.31
CA MET A 251 -9.11 19.26 9.76
C MET A 251 -8.62 20.15 8.60
N PRO A 252 -8.17 21.38 8.90
CA PRO A 252 -7.57 22.24 7.89
C PRO A 252 -6.34 21.56 7.28
N VAL A 253 -5.97 21.89 6.03
CA VAL A 253 -4.73 21.37 5.41
C VAL A 253 -3.52 21.71 6.30
N PHE A 254 -3.44 22.95 6.76
CA PHE A 254 -2.36 23.42 7.62
C PHE A 254 -2.80 24.61 8.48
N GLU A 255 -2.05 24.87 9.54
CA GLU A 255 -2.04 26.13 10.29
C GLU A 255 -0.65 26.76 10.25
N PHE A 256 -0.60 28.09 10.19
CA PHE A 256 0.64 28.86 10.17
C PHE A 256 0.66 29.91 11.26
N LYS A 257 1.75 29.95 12.03
CA LYS A 257 2.05 31.00 12.99
C LYS A 257 3.36 31.66 12.59
N GLY A 258 3.29 32.95 12.26
CA GLY A 258 4.49 33.76 11.97
C GLY A 258 5.28 34.09 13.24
N GLY A 259 6.45 34.71 13.07
CA GLY A 259 7.31 35.13 14.17
C GLY A 259 8.79 34.98 13.83
N ARG A 260 9.66 35.14 14.83
CA ARG A 260 11.12 34.95 14.69
C ARG A 260 11.48 33.53 14.23
N THR A 261 10.74 32.55 14.72
CA THR A 261 10.79 31.15 14.27
C THR A 261 9.39 30.78 13.81
N PRO A 262 9.10 30.89 12.51
CA PRO A 262 7.82 30.49 11.95
C PRO A 262 7.52 29.02 12.25
N TYR A 263 6.24 28.75 12.48
CA TYR A 263 5.72 27.43 12.82
C TYR A 263 4.60 27.04 11.87
N ILE A 264 4.73 25.87 11.24
CA ILE A 264 3.72 25.25 10.40
C ILE A 264 3.25 23.99 11.08
N ARG A 265 1.95 23.87 11.32
CA ARG A 265 1.31 22.60 11.67
C ARG A 265 0.66 22.05 10.42
N TRP A 266 1.17 20.95 9.89
CA TRP A 266 0.65 20.31 8.68
C TRP A 266 -0.19 19.11 9.08
N TYR A 267 -1.51 19.22 8.92
CA TYR A 267 -2.44 18.20 9.40
C TYR A 267 -2.65 17.08 8.38
N ARG A 268 -2.88 17.43 7.11
CA ARG A 268 -3.17 16.46 6.05
C ARG A 268 -2.77 16.98 4.68
N ASP A 269 -2.68 16.07 3.72
CA ASP A 269 -2.68 16.43 2.31
C ASP A 269 -4.04 17.01 1.90
N GLY A 270 -4.01 18.08 1.12
CA GLY A 270 -5.22 18.66 0.55
C GLY A 270 -5.44 18.28 -0.91
N ASN A 271 -6.69 18.29 -1.33
CA ASN A 271 -7.04 18.14 -2.73
C ASN A 271 -6.51 19.33 -3.54
N PRO A 272 -6.03 19.14 -4.79
CA PRO A 272 -5.45 20.22 -5.60
C PRO A 272 -6.35 21.44 -5.81
N GLU A 273 -7.66 21.24 -5.71
CA GLU A 273 -8.69 22.27 -5.88
C GLU A 273 -8.86 23.15 -4.63
N GLU A 274 -8.47 22.67 -3.45
CA GLU A 274 -8.61 23.40 -2.18
C GLU A 274 -7.76 24.69 -2.19
N ILE A 275 -8.39 25.81 -1.83
CA ILE A 275 -7.70 27.10 -1.71
C ILE A 275 -6.54 27.01 -0.71
N ALA A 276 -6.73 26.25 0.37
CA ALA A 276 -5.72 26.02 1.40
C ALA A 276 -4.45 25.37 0.81
N VAL A 277 -4.55 24.48 -0.17
CA VAL A 277 -3.38 23.87 -0.84
C VAL A 277 -2.59 24.91 -1.64
N LYS A 278 -3.28 25.80 -2.35
CA LYS A 278 -2.63 26.91 -3.06
C LYS A 278 -1.93 27.85 -2.10
N GLN A 279 -2.54 28.12 -0.94
CA GLN A 279 -1.94 28.95 0.11
C GLN A 279 -0.72 28.28 0.75
N PHE A 280 -0.80 26.97 1.02
CA PHE A 280 0.30 26.17 1.55
C PHE A 280 1.53 26.21 0.64
N HIS A 281 1.37 25.98 -0.66
CA HIS A 281 2.48 26.08 -1.61
C HIS A 281 3.03 27.51 -1.75
N LYS A 282 2.19 28.55 -1.68
CA LYS A 282 2.65 29.94 -1.66
C LYS A 282 3.44 30.27 -0.39
N LEU A 283 3.12 29.64 0.73
CA LEU A 283 3.82 29.84 2.00
C LEU A 283 5.29 29.40 1.91
N ALA A 284 5.60 28.33 1.17
CA ALA A 284 6.99 27.89 0.92
C ALA A 284 7.87 29.03 0.43
N ARG A 285 7.40 29.79 -0.59
CA ARG A 285 8.11 30.94 -1.15
C ARG A 285 8.34 32.05 -0.14
N LYS A 286 7.33 32.34 0.70
CA LYS A 286 7.44 33.37 1.74
C LYS A 286 8.46 33.02 2.82
N LEU A 287 8.68 31.73 3.03
CA LEU A 287 9.53 31.23 4.10
C LEU A 287 10.96 30.93 3.65
N GLN A 288 11.28 31.07 2.37
CA GLN A 288 12.63 30.91 1.82
C GLN A 288 13.69 31.56 2.71
N ASN A 289 13.58 32.86 2.99
CA ASN A 289 14.60 33.60 3.74
C ASN A 289 14.57 33.38 5.27
N THR A 290 13.83 32.37 5.74
CA THR A 290 13.70 32.12 7.18
C THR A 290 14.89 31.28 7.67
N PRO A 291 15.67 31.75 8.64
CA PRO A 291 16.85 31.01 9.13
C PRO A 291 16.48 29.75 9.91
N THR A 292 15.26 29.65 10.44
CA THR A 292 14.79 28.49 11.20
C THR A 292 13.29 28.33 11.04
N LEU A 293 12.85 27.14 10.65
CA LEU A 293 11.44 26.78 10.45
C LEU A 293 11.11 25.54 11.28
N ILE A 294 9.97 25.57 11.98
CA ILE A 294 9.41 24.39 12.63
C ILE A 294 8.25 23.88 11.77
N ILE A 295 8.36 22.64 11.29
CA ILE A 295 7.27 21.93 10.62
C ILE A 295 6.82 20.79 11.53
N ASP A 296 5.61 20.90 12.05
CA ASP A 296 4.98 19.87 12.87
C ASP A 296 4.02 19.01 12.02
N VAL A 297 4.44 17.76 11.79
CA VAL A 297 3.71 16.75 11.01
C VAL A 297 3.11 15.64 11.88
N ARG A 298 3.17 15.76 13.22
CA ARG A 298 2.69 14.70 14.12
C ARG A 298 1.21 14.42 13.87
N GLY A 299 0.80 13.15 13.82
CA GLY A 299 -0.60 12.77 13.55
C GLY A 299 -1.00 12.81 12.06
N ASN A 300 -0.12 13.27 11.16
CA ASN A 300 -0.32 13.17 9.72
C ASN A 300 0.14 11.78 9.25
N ALA A 301 -0.75 10.78 9.37
CA ALA A 301 -0.41 9.37 9.15
C ALA A 301 -0.27 8.97 7.67
N ASN A 302 -0.83 9.75 6.75
CA ASN A 302 -0.85 9.45 5.32
C ASN A 302 -0.56 10.71 4.51
N GLY A 303 0.14 10.57 3.40
CA GLY A 303 0.39 11.68 2.50
C GLY A 303 0.96 11.23 1.17
N SER A 304 1.02 12.17 0.25
CA SER A 304 1.61 12.03 -1.06
C SER A 304 2.97 12.68 -1.04
N PHE A 305 4.00 11.90 -1.36
CA PHE A 305 5.33 12.47 -1.57
C PHE A 305 5.28 13.59 -2.63
N ALA A 306 4.48 13.43 -3.69
CA ALA A 306 4.31 14.44 -4.74
C ALA A 306 3.68 15.75 -4.24
N PHE A 307 2.90 15.71 -3.15
CA PHE A 307 2.35 16.91 -2.52
C PHE A 307 3.46 17.72 -1.85
N ILE A 308 4.22 17.09 -0.95
CA ILE A 308 5.30 17.78 -0.22
C ILE A 308 6.49 18.12 -1.13
N GLU A 309 6.74 17.32 -2.16
CA GLU A 309 7.79 17.58 -3.15
C GLU A 309 7.60 18.96 -3.81
N LYS A 310 6.37 19.32 -4.19
CA LYS A 310 6.07 20.65 -4.77
C LYS A 310 6.38 21.78 -3.80
N TRP A 311 6.05 21.58 -2.52
CA TRP A 311 6.33 22.57 -1.49
C TRP A 311 7.84 22.72 -1.27
N LEU A 312 8.57 21.61 -1.15
CA LEU A 312 10.02 21.61 -1.00
C LEU A 312 10.72 22.31 -2.17
N LYS A 313 10.25 22.10 -3.41
CA LYS A 313 10.85 22.69 -4.64
C LYS A 313 10.83 24.21 -4.57
N GLU A 314 9.82 24.75 -3.92
CA GLU A 314 9.64 26.18 -3.71
C GLU A 314 10.44 26.69 -2.51
N PHE A 315 10.83 25.85 -1.57
CA PHE A 315 11.46 26.26 -0.32
C PHE A 315 13.00 26.27 -0.37
N THR A 316 13.64 25.33 -1.07
CA THR A 316 15.11 25.13 -1.04
C THR A 316 15.75 25.23 -2.42
N SER A 317 17.00 25.68 -2.50
CA SER A 317 17.84 25.62 -3.72
C SER A 317 18.59 24.31 -3.91
N ASN A 318 18.73 23.53 -2.83
CA ASN A 318 19.44 22.26 -2.86
C ASN A 318 18.84 21.29 -3.87
N HIS A 319 19.72 20.52 -4.50
CA HIS A 319 19.35 19.41 -5.37
C HIS A 319 19.40 18.13 -4.54
N TRP A 320 18.28 17.42 -4.44
CA TRP A 320 18.19 16.18 -3.71
C TRP A 320 17.95 15.06 -4.70
N LYS A 321 18.91 14.13 -4.79
CA LYS A 321 18.67 12.86 -5.46
C LYS A 321 17.97 11.97 -4.45
N ASN A 322 16.64 11.95 -4.49
CA ASN A 322 15.86 11.13 -3.60
C ASN A 322 15.66 9.74 -4.21
N VAL A 323 15.86 8.73 -3.37
CA VAL A 323 15.51 7.31 -3.50
C VAL A 323 15.42 6.75 -4.93
N ILE A 324 16.29 5.79 -5.24
CA ILE A 324 16.08 4.92 -6.40
C ILE A 324 15.13 3.81 -5.95
N VAL A 325 13.88 3.86 -6.42
CA VAL A 325 12.96 2.74 -6.25
C VAL A 325 13.22 1.77 -7.38
N ARG A 326 13.58 0.54 -7.03
CA ARG A 326 13.70 -0.57 -7.97
C ARG A 326 12.46 -1.45 -7.79
N GLU A 327 11.70 -1.58 -8.84
CA GLU A 327 10.50 -2.44 -8.88
C GLU A 327 10.76 -3.55 -9.88
N ARG A 328 10.59 -4.81 -9.45
CA ARG A 328 10.53 -5.94 -10.38
C ARG A 328 9.12 -5.99 -10.93
N GLN A 329 8.97 -5.91 -12.23
CA GLN A 329 7.70 -6.07 -12.91
C GLN A 329 7.59 -7.47 -13.49
N THR A 330 6.51 -8.15 -13.15
CA THR A 330 6.09 -9.44 -13.69
C THR A 330 4.60 -9.36 -14.03
N ILE A 331 4.09 -10.27 -14.85
CA ILE A 331 2.65 -10.28 -15.20
C ILE A 331 1.76 -10.30 -13.93
N PRO A 332 2.02 -11.12 -12.90
CA PRO A 332 1.25 -11.08 -11.65
C PRO A 332 1.23 -9.70 -10.97
N ILE A 333 2.38 -9.03 -10.87
CA ILE A 333 2.50 -7.70 -10.25
C ILE A 333 1.68 -6.67 -11.04
N LEU A 334 1.85 -6.66 -12.37
CA LEU A 334 1.13 -5.74 -13.24
C LEU A 334 -0.39 -5.97 -13.18
N LYS A 335 -0.83 -7.23 -13.09
CA LYS A 335 -2.24 -7.58 -12.87
C LYS A 335 -2.74 -7.09 -11.51
N GLY A 336 -1.98 -7.26 -10.43
CA GLY A 336 -2.33 -6.72 -9.11
C GLY A 336 -2.49 -5.20 -9.11
N LEU A 337 -1.56 -4.47 -9.76
CA LEU A 337 -1.66 -3.03 -9.95
C LEU A 337 -2.90 -2.64 -10.78
N LEU A 338 -3.19 -3.39 -11.83
CA LEU A 338 -4.36 -3.17 -12.68
C LEU A 338 -5.66 -3.37 -11.90
N ASN A 339 -5.76 -4.43 -11.11
CA ASN A 339 -6.91 -4.74 -10.25
C ASN A 339 -7.22 -3.58 -9.30
N ARG A 340 -6.19 -2.99 -8.67
CA ARG A 340 -6.35 -1.83 -7.79
C ARG A 340 -6.86 -0.59 -8.55
N VAL A 341 -6.36 -0.33 -9.76
CA VAL A 341 -6.83 0.79 -10.59
C VAL A 341 -8.27 0.57 -11.03
N GLN A 342 -8.63 -0.65 -11.46
CA GLN A 342 -10.00 -1.02 -11.83
C GLN A 342 -10.96 -0.85 -10.64
N TRP A 343 -10.57 -1.30 -9.44
CA TRP A 343 -11.34 -1.10 -8.22
C TRP A 343 -11.61 0.38 -7.94
N ASN A 344 -10.55 1.20 -7.97
CA ASN A 344 -10.63 2.63 -7.70
C ASN A 344 -11.50 3.36 -8.73
N LEU A 345 -11.49 2.93 -10.00
CA LEU A 345 -12.37 3.47 -11.04
C LEU A 345 -13.83 3.07 -10.82
N HIS A 346 -14.09 1.79 -10.49
CA HIS A 346 -15.44 1.29 -10.24
C HIS A 346 -16.09 1.93 -9.01
N HIS A 347 -15.29 2.22 -7.98
CA HIS A 347 -15.75 2.78 -6.70
C HIS A 347 -15.30 4.22 -6.49
N SER A 348 -14.99 4.96 -7.56
CA SER A 348 -14.44 6.31 -7.44
C SER A 348 -15.40 7.20 -6.65
N THR A 349 -15.05 7.48 -5.40
CA THR A 349 -15.70 8.49 -4.57
C THR A 349 -14.84 9.75 -4.60
N ALA A 350 -15.41 10.90 -4.23
CA ALA A 350 -14.71 12.19 -4.11
C ALA A 350 -13.50 12.20 -3.11
N ARG A 351 -13.14 11.04 -2.54
CA ARG A 351 -12.06 10.83 -1.56
C ARG A 351 -10.72 10.44 -2.17
N LEU A 352 -10.62 10.18 -3.48
CA LEU A 352 -9.36 9.84 -4.11
C LEU A 352 -8.57 11.11 -4.42
N LEU A 353 -7.34 11.21 -3.90
CA LEU A 353 -6.38 12.28 -4.21
C LEU A 353 -5.91 12.27 -5.69
N VAL A 354 -6.25 11.22 -6.43
CA VAL A 354 -5.91 10.98 -7.83
C VAL A 354 -7.19 11.14 -8.66
N GLY A 355 -7.15 12.00 -9.67
CA GLY A 355 -8.30 12.26 -10.54
C GLY A 355 -8.68 11.04 -11.38
N LYS A 356 -9.96 10.95 -11.76
CA LYS A 356 -10.49 9.86 -12.59
C LYS A 356 -9.70 9.69 -13.90
N ASP A 357 -9.40 10.78 -14.60
CA ASP A 357 -8.63 10.75 -15.85
C ASP A 357 -7.23 10.15 -15.68
N GLN A 358 -6.58 10.42 -14.54
CA GLN A 358 -5.27 9.85 -14.22
C GLN A 358 -5.37 8.35 -13.97
N LEU A 359 -6.45 7.89 -13.33
CA LEU A 359 -6.70 6.46 -13.14
C LEU A 359 -7.02 5.77 -14.46
N GLU A 360 -7.80 6.38 -15.35
CA GLU A 360 -8.09 5.86 -16.69
C GLU A 360 -6.83 5.77 -17.55
N GLN A 361 -5.97 6.79 -17.53
CA GLN A 361 -4.68 6.76 -18.21
C GLN A 361 -3.81 5.62 -17.66
N LYS A 362 -3.72 5.48 -16.34
CA LYS A 362 -2.95 4.40 -15.70
C LYS A 362 -3.49 3.02 -16.03
N LEU A 363 -4.82 2.87 -16.13
CA LEU A 363 -5.48 1.65 -16.57
C LEU A 363 -5.00 1.23 -17.96
N GLN A 364 -5.01 2.16 -18.92
CA GLN A 364 -4.58 1.89 -20.29
C GLN A 364 -3.08 1.57 -20.36
N GLN A 365 -2.25 2.30 -19.62
CA GLN A 365 -0.81 2.03 -19.54
C GLN A 365 -0.52 0.62 -19.02
N LEU A 366 -1.18 0.19 -17.94
CA LEU A 366 -0.99 -1.14 -17.37
C LEU A 366 -1.48 -2.23 -18.32
N LYS A 367 -2.62 -2.05 -19.00
CA LYS A 367 -3.09 -3.00 -20.02
C LYS A 367 -2.10 -3.15 -21.17
N ALA A 368 -1.61 -2.03 -21.71
CA ALA A 368 -0.62 -2.03 -22.79
C ALA A 368 0.69 -2.70 -22.34
N LEU A 369 1.12 -2.47 -21.10
CA LEU A 369 2.33 -3.07 -20.55
C LEU A 369 2.18 -4.58 -20.36
N ILE A 370 1.05 -5.06 -19.84
CA ILE A 370 0.76 -6.50 -19.72
C ILE A 370 0.73 -7.16 -21.10
N PHE A 371 0.08 -6.52 -22.07
CA PHE A 371 0.07 -7.00 -23.45
C PHE A 371 1.48 -7.11 -24.02
N HIS A 372 2.31 -6.09 -23.83
CA HIS A 372 3.70 -6.10 -24.26
C HIS A 372 4.52 -7.23 -23.63
N PHE A 373 4.35 -7.48 -22.32
CA PHE A 373 5.02 -8.59 -21.64
C PHE A 373 4.64 -9.95 -22.24
N ARG A 374 3.35 -10.14 -22.54
CA ARG A 374 2.85 -11.37 -23.17
C ARG A 374 3.36 -11.52 -24.61
N GLU A 375 3.22 -10.48 -25.43
CA GLU A 375 3.60 -10.51 -26.85
C GLU A 375 5.09 -10.76 -27.05
N LYS A 376 5.93 -10.22 -26.16
CA LYS A 376 7.39 -10.35 -26.20
C LYS A 376 7.93 -11.48 -25.31
N GLU A 377 7.05 -12.27 -24.69
CA GLU A 377 7.43 -13.35 -23.76
C GLU A 377 8.38 -12.88 -22.64
N ILE A 378 8.21 -11.63 -22.18
CA ILE A 378 9.00 -11.05 -21.09
C ILE A 378 8.51 -11.66 -19.77
N THR A 379 9.37 -12.44 -19.14
CA THR A 379 9.09 -13.03 -17.82
C THR A 379 9.20 -12.01 -16.69
N GLU A 380 10.19 -11.11 -16.79
CA GLU A 380 10.43 -10.04 -15.82
C GLU A 380 11.12 -8.83 -16.43
N LYS A 381 10.96 -7.68 -15.77
CA LYS A 381 11.70 -6.45 -16.06
C LYS A 381 11.95 -5.67 -14.79
N TRP A 382 13.17 -5.15 -14.61
CA TRP A 382 13.46 -4.21 -13.55
C TRP A 382 13.19 -2.78 -14.00
N VAL A 383 12.44 -2.03 -13.19
CA VAL A 383 12.16 -0.61 -13.40
C VAL A 383 12.82 0.18 -12.28
N GLU A 384 13.70 1.10 -12.65
CA GLU A 384 14.27 2.07 -11.72
C GLU A 384 13.53 3.41 -11.84
N THR A 385 12.83 3.81 -10.78
CA THR A 385 12.29 5.16 -10.65
C THR A 385 13.26 5.99 -9.81
N LYS A 386 13.78 7.07 -10.38
CA LYS A 386 14.68 8.02 -9.69
C LYS A 386 13.91 9.29 -9.39
N PHE A 387 13.76 9.62 -8.11
CA PHE A 387 13.12 10.87 -7.69
C PHE A 387 14.17 11.98 -7.62
N ILE A 388 14.40 12.66 -8.74
CA ILE A 388 15.33 13.80 -8.78
C ILE A 388 14.56 15.06 -8.43
N PHE A 389 14.95 15.66 -7.32
CA PHE A 389 14.45 16.94 -6.87
C PHE A 389 15.50 18.02 -7.18
N ASN A 390 15.11 18.99 -8.01
CA ASN A 390 15.91 20.17 -8.26
C ASN A 390 15.25 21.35 -7.55
N GLY A 391 15.93 21.89 -6.55
CA GLY A 391 15.52 23.12 -5.88
C GLY A 391 15.52 24.30 -6.85
N LYS A 392 14.84 25.38 -6.49
CA LYS A 392 14.86 26.61 -7.28
C LYS A 392 16.20 27.31 -7.10
N LYS A 393 16.83 27.70 -8.21
CA LYS A 393 18.13 28.39 -8.21
C LYS A 393 18.15 29.66 -7.33
N ASP A 394 17.01 30.34 -7.23
CA ASP A 394 16.86 31.60 -6.48
C ASP A 394 16.28 31.40 -5.07
N ALA A 395 16.04 30.16 -4.66
CA ALA A 395 15.76 29.84 -3.27
C ALA A 395 17.09 29.88 -2.45
N PRO A 396 17.04 29.99 -1.12
CA PRO A 396 18.24 30.07 -0.29
C PRO A 396 19.07 28.80 -0.31
#